data_AF-D4BQ81-F1
#
_entry.id   AF-D4BQ81-F1
#
_cell.length_a   1.000
_cell.length_b   1.000
_cell.length_c   1.000
_cell.angle_alpha   90.00
_cell.angle_beta   90.00
_cell.angle_gamma   90.00
#
_symmetry.space_group_name_H-M   'P 1'
#
loop_
_entity.id
_entity.type
_entity.pdbx_description
1 polymer ?
#
loop_
_entity_poly.entity_id
_entity_poly.type
_entity_poly.pdbx_seq_one_letter_code
_entity_poly.pdbx_strand_id
1 'polypeptide(L)' 'MAGAFADSKGRYGYRRIKAVLKTGVSEKAVRRIMAEEGLVAHAPKRRRYGSYEGE' A
#
# COMPACT_ATOMS: atom_id res chain seq x y z
N MET A 1 10.47 4.24 7.32
CA MET A 1 9.28 3.91 6.51
C MET A 1 8.87 2.45 6.72
N ALA A 2 9.82 1.53 6.61
CA ALA A 2 9.65 0.11 6.94
C ALA A 2 8.97 -0.19 8.30
N GLY A 3 9.32 0.53 9.39
CA GLY A 3 8.67 0.35 10.71
C GLY A 3 7.15 0.55 10.67
N ALA A 4 6.70 1.75 10.30
CA ALA A 4 5.26 2.04 10.17
C ALA A 4 4.52 1.12 9.18
N PHE A 5 5.21 0.61 8.16
CA PHE A 5 4.67 -0.37 7.23
C PHE A 5 4.53 -1.77 7.86
N ALA A 6 5.53 -2.21 8.63
CA ALA A 6 5.51 -3.46 9.38
C ALA A 6 4.46 -3.44 10.50
N ASP A 7 4.34 -2.32 11.24
CA ASP A 7 3.26 -2.10 12.22
C ASP A 7 1.88 -2.22 11.58
N SER A 8 1.74 -1.79 10.32
CA SER A 8 0.50 -1.93 9.56
C SER A 8 0.26 -3.34 9.00
N LYS A 9 1.20 -4.29 9.19
CA LYS A 9 1.20 -5.63 8.60
C LYS A 9 1.04 -5.59 7.07
N GLY A 10 1.67 -4.60 6.44
CA GLY A 10 1.56 -4.36 5.01
C GLY A 10 0.17 -3.93 4.53
N ARG A 11 -0.77 -3.55 5.41
CA ARG A 11 -2.12 -3.11 5.01
C ARG A 11 -2.10 -1.74 4.32
N TYR A 12 -1.14 -0.88 4.66
CA TYR A 12 -1.18 0.52 4.29
C TYR A 12 -0.22 0.85 3.15
N GLY A 13 -0.76 1.46 2.10
CA GLY A 13 0.02 2.08 1.04
C GLY A 13 0.52 3.47 1.42
N TYR A 14 1.26 4.09 0.49
CA TYR A 14 1.94 5.38 0.67
C TYR A 14 1.05 6.49 1.24
N ARG A 15 -0.23 6.53 0.87
CA ARG A 15 -1.18 7.55 1.37
C ARG A 15 -1.33 7.47 2.89
N ARG A 16 -1.53 6.27 3.44
CA ARG A 16 -1.72 6.09 4.89
C ARG A 16 -0.39 6.15 5.64
N ILE A 17 0.68 5.60 5.07
CA ILE A 17 2.02 5.69 5.67
C ILE A 17 2.46 7.15 5.82
N LYS A 18 2.26 7.98 4.80
CA LYS A 18 2.53 9.43 4.88
C LYS A 18 1.76 10.09 6.03
N ALA A 19 0.47 9.77 6.17
CA ALA A 19 -0.39 10.36 7.21
C ALA A 19 0.06 9.95 8.63
N VAL A 20 0.53 8.72 8.81
CA VAL A 20 1.03 8.23 10.10
C VAL A 20 2.38 8.86 10.45
N LEU A 21 3.28 8.98 9.48
CA LEU A 21 4.63 9.48 9.71
C LEU A 21 4.68 10.97 10.05
N LYS A 22 3.75 11.80 9.53
CA LYS A 22 3.70 13.26 9.76
C LYS A 22 5.05 13.98 9.54
N THR A 23 5.92 13.45 8.68
CA THR A 23 7.32 13.87 8.52
C THR A 23 7.50 15.11 7.63
N GLY A 24 6.42 15.74 7.14
CA GLY A 24 6.52 16.83 6.15
C GLY A 24 7.02 16.39 4.75
N VAL A 25 7.31 15.10 4.57
CA VAL A 25 7.82 14.54 3.31
C VAL A 25 6.72 14.53 2.25
N SER A 26 7.08 14.93 1.03
CA SER A 26 6.16 14.92 -0.11
C SER A 26 5.68 13.50 -0.43
N GLU A 27 4.47 13.38 -0.96
CA GLU A 27 3.91 12.07 -1.33
C GLU A 27 4.76 11.35 -2.38
N LYS A 28 5.36 12.09 -3.32
CA LYS A 28 6.26 11.54 -4.34
C LYS A 28 7.46 10.84 -3.72
N ALA A 29 8.08 11.44 -2.70
CA ALA A 29 9.22 10.85 -2.01
C ALA A 29 8.81 9.59 -1.23
N VAL A 30 7.68 9.62 -0.52
CA VAL A 30 7.10 8.46 0.16
C VAL A 30 6.86 7.30 -0.83
N ARG A 31 6.27 7.61 -1.99
CA ARG A 31 6.02 6.60 -3.03
C ARG A 31 7.32 6.03 -3.60
N ARG A 32 8.34 6.87 -3.80
CA ARG A 32 9.65 6.43 -4.29
C ARG A 32 10.33 5.50 -3.28
N ILE A 33 10.42 5.91 -2.02
CA ILE A 33 11.03 5.10 -0.95
C ILE A 33 10.32 3.75 -0.83
N MET A 34 8.98 3.71 -0.82
CA MET A 34 8.25 2.44 -0.77
C MET A 34 8.51 1.56 -1.99
N ALA A 35 8.70 2.13 -3.19
CA ALA A 35 9.02 1.37 -4.38
C ALA A 35 10.46 0.83 -4.35
N GLU A 36 11.42 1.65 -3.89
CA GLU A 36 12.83 1.27 -3.73
C GLU A 36 13.00 0.19 -2.66
N GLU A 37 12.25 0.29 -1.55
CA GLU A 37 12.26 -0.69 -0.45
C GLU A 37 11.34 -1.91 -0.70
N GLY A 38 10.63 -1.97 -1.84
CA GLY A 38 9.72 -3.08 -2.15
C GLY A 38 8.50 -3.20 -1.22
N LEU A 39 8.11 -2.12 -0.56
CA LEU A 39 7.00 -2.08 0.39
C LEU A 39 5.65 -1.98 -0.34
N VAL A 40 5.06 -3.14 -0.64
CA VAL A 40 3.80 -3.23 -1.37
C VAL A 40 2.64 -3.53 -0.43
N ALA A 41 1.64 -2.64 -0.42
CA ALA A 41 0.45 -2.85 0.40
C ALA A 41 -0.36 -4.07 -0.09
N HIS A 42 -0.79 -4.91 0.86
CA HIS A 42 -1.64 -6.05 0.59
C HIS A 42 -3.01 -5.61 0.08
N ALA A 43 -3.30 -5.90 -1.18
CA ALA A 43 -4.60 -5.73 -1.79
C ALA A 43 -5.23 -7.10 -2.05
N PRO A 44 -6.47 -7.36 -1.61
CA PRO A 44 -7.13 -8.61 -1.93
C PRO A 44 -7.27 -8.74 -3.46
N LYS A 45 -6.99 -9.93 -3.99
CA LYS A 45 -7.22 -10.23 -5.40
C LYS A 45 -8.71 -10.00 -5.69
N ARG A 46 -9.03 -9.10 -6.62
CA ARG A 46 -10.42 -8.91 -7.07
C ARG A 46 -10.92 -10.24 -7.64
N ARG A 47 -11.98 -10.80 -7.04
CA ARG A 47 -12.73 -11.89 -7.66
C ARG A 47 -13.36 -11.33 -8.95
N ARG A 48 -13.19 -12.04 -10.06
CA ARG A 48 -13.99 -11.73 -11.26
C ARG A 48 -15.44 -12.11 -10.93
N TYR A 49 -16.36 -11.20 -11.21
CA TYR A 49 -17.79 -11.43 -11.03
C TYR A 49 -18.29 -12.19 -12.26
N GLY A 50 -18.48 -13.50 -12.13
CA GLY A 50 -19.13 -14.33 -13.15
C GLY A 50 -20.62 -14.31 -12.93
N SER A 51 -21.33 -13.50 -13.71
CA SER A 51 -22.79 -13.37 -13.65
C SER A 51 -23.52 -14.35 -14.57
N TYR A 52 -22.77 -14.99 -15.48
CA TYR A 52 -23.33 -15.79 -16.56
C TYR A 52 -22.96 -17.25 -16.32
N GLU A 53 -23.97 -18.12 -16.32
CA GLU A 53 -23.81 -19.56 -16.21
C GLU A 53 -23.11 -20.05 -17.50
N GLY A 54 -21.80 -20.31 -17.42
CA GLY A 54 -20.99 -20.71 -18.57
C GLY A 54 -19.53 -20.25 -18.60
N GLU A 55 -19.03 -19.51 -17.60
CA GLU A 55 -17.60 -19.52 -17.24
C GLU A 55 -17.21 -20.83 -16.54
#